data_AF-A0A358DNJ8-F1
#
_entry.id   AF-A0A358DNJ8-F1
#
_cell.length_a   1.000
_cell.length_b   1.000
_cell.length_c   1.000
_cell.angle_alpha   90.00
_cell.angle_beta   90.00
_cell.angle_gamma   90.00
#
_symmetry.space_group_name_H-M   'P 1'
#
loop_
_entity.id
_entity.type
_entity.pdbx_description
1 polymer ?
#
loop_
_entity_poly.entity_id
_entity_poly.type
_entity_poly.pdbx_seq_one_letter_code
_entity_poly.pdbx_strand_id
1 'polypeptide(L)'
;MGALPFELKGFENAHLSDHQEFGLKSVDSNSVEGRIDLPLEQYNLAAGLLPAGRLGVATSGPVAWSGELAFSGAGSFTALVVTLGVDISRKMGPVRVGVPLRLGFVGGSANLGKITVLDGYTAPVKLQDGRTFREGDDLSANVSGGLASAGLSAEYWVAPNLGLRADLSFQQGFFDDSISVTATEPLPEGATETAGTERNSTTISGDDPAIVKPDLSGDPVNMEILGGSWGAAVYVGVIWRPSR
;
A
#
# COMPACT_ATOMS: atom_id res chain seq x y z
N MET A 1 11.82 -4.88 13.38
CA MET A 1 11.16 -3.86 12.54
C MET A 1 11.05 -4.45 11.15
N GLY A 2 9.84 -4.62 10.60
CA GLY A 2 9.67 -5.15 9.24
C GLY A 2 10.15 -4.14 8.21
N ALA A 3 10.36 -4.57 6.96
CA ALA A 3 10.45 -3.66 5.81
C ALA A 3 9.28 -3.96 4.89
N LEU A 4 8.69 -2.92 4.27
CA LEU A 4 7.84 -3.16 3.10
C LEU A 4 8.74 -3.32 1.87
N PRO A 5 8.47 -4.31 1.02
CA PRO A 5 9.39 -4.71 -0.07
C PRO A 5 9.15 -3.93 -1.36
N PHE A 6 8.57 -2.74 -1.28
CA PHE A 6 8.23 -1.96 -2.46
C PHE A 6 8.36 -0.47 -2.19
N GLU A 7 8.62 0.26 -3.28
CA GLU A 7 8.63 1.71 -3.36
C GLU A 7 7.47 2.16 -4.25
N LEU A 8 6.86 3.28 -3.92
CA LEU A 8 5.82 3.90 -4.73
C LEU A 8 6.46 4.98 -5.61
N LYS A 9 6.33 4.88 -6.93
CA LYS A 9 6.90 5.83 -7.89
C LYS A 9 5.80 6.48 -8.71
N GLY A 10 6.07 7.69 -9.21
CA GLY A 10 5.05 8.51 -9.86
C GLY A 10 4.10 9.18 -8.86
N PHE A 11 4.50 9.25 -7.60
CA PHE A 11 3.77 9.96 -6.55
C PHE A 11 4.22 11.43 -6.45
N GLU A 12 5.21 11.85 -7.23
CA GLU A 12 5.69 13.24 -7.29
C GLU A 12 4.91 14.03 -8.34
N ASN A 13 4.31 15.14 -7.91
CA ASN A 13 3.56 16.12 -8.70
C ASN A 13 2.51 15.53 -9.66
N ALA A 14 1.79 14.48 -9.25
CA ALA A 14 0.76 13.87 -10.08
C ALA A 14 -0.52 14.69 -10.09
N HIS A 15 -1.06 15.02 -11.26
CA HIS A 15 -2.33 15.72 -11.38
C HIS A 15 -3.37 14.84 -12.07
N LEU A 16 -4.63 14.94 -11.65
CA LEU A 16 -5.75 14.39 -12.41
C LEU A 16 -6.30 15.47 -13.36
N SER A 17 -6.45 15.13 -14.64
CA SER A 17 -6.92 16.06 -15.67
C SER A 17 -7.96 15.43 -16.60
N ASP A 18 -8.93 16.24 -17.04
CA ASP A 18 -9.90 15.89 -18.08
C ASP A 18 -9.39 16.16 -19.51
N HIS A 19 -8.07 16.23 -19.66
CA HIS A 19 -7.35 16.59 -20.88
C HIS A 19 -7.76 15.79 -22.13
N GLN A 20 -8.25 14.58 -21.94
CA GLN A 20 -8.56 13.67 -23.04
C GLN A 20 -9.77 14.11 -23.89
N GLU A 21 -10.83 14.69 -23.30
CA GLU A 21 -12.00 15.21 -24.06
C GLU A 21 -12.25 16.72 -23.88
N PHE A 22 -11.84 17.31 -22.75
CA PHE A 22 -12.30 18.64 -22.34
C PHE A 22 -11.18 19.60 -21.95
N GLY A 23 -10.05 19.11 -21.46
CA GLY A 23 -8.91 19.94 -21.08
C GLY A 23 -7.92 20.11 -22.21
N LEU A 24 -7.75 21.31 -22.75
CA LEU A 24 -6.74 21.55 -23.77
C LEU A 24 -5.85 22.74 -23.44
N LYS A 25 -5.66 23.16 -22.17
CA LYS A 25 -4.89 24.39 -21.91
C LYS A 25 -3.45 24.36 -22.42
N SER A 26 -2.86 23.18 -22.59
CA SER A 26 -1.54 23.01 -23.23
C SER A 26 -1.52 23.22 -24.75
N VAL A 27 -2.69 23.15 -25.40
CA VAL A 27 -2.88 23.29 -26.86
C VAL A 27 -3.64 24.58 -27.22
N ASP A 28 -4.61 24.99 -26.39
CA ASP A 28 -5.38 26.23 -26.45
C ASP A 28 -5.58 26.78 -25.03
N SER A 29 -4.94 27.91 -24.72
CA SER A 29 -4.98 28.58 -23.41
C SER A 29 -6.37 29.00 -22.94
N ASN A 30 -7.36 29.02 -23.84
CA ASN A 30 -8.76 29.36 -23.52
C ASN A 30 -9.63 28.14 -23.20
N SER A 31 -9.07 26.94 -23.26
CA SER A 31 -9.81 25.70 -22.97
C SER A 31 -10.16 25.58 -21.48
N VAL A 32 -11.30 24.96 -21.21
CA VAL A 32 -11.92 24.80 -19.89
C VAL A 32 -11.50 23.46 -19.29
N GLU A 33 -10.21 23.34 -18.99
CA GLU A 33 -9.65 22.15 -18.34
C GLU A 33 -10.01 22.14 -16.85
N GLY A 34 -10.46 20.98 -16.37
CA GLY A 34 -10.45 20.65 -14.95
C GLY A 34 -9.14 19.97 -14.56
N ARG A 35 -8.53 20.45 -13.48
CA ARG A 35 -7.28 19.88 -12.98
C ARG A 35 -7.20 19.89 -11.46
N ILE A 36 -6.85 18.74 -10.89
CA ILE A 36 -6.75 18.50 -9.46
C ILE A 36 -5.33 18.04 -9.15
N ASP A 37 -4.76 18.57 -8.07
CA ASP A 37 -3.51 18.04 -7.49
C ASP A 37 -3.78 16.73 -6.73
N LEU A 38 -2.94 15.72 -6.98
CA LEU A 38 -2.90 14.51 -6.15
C LEU A 38 -1.69 14.67 -5.23
N PRO A 39 -1.88 15.05 -3.95
CA PRO A 39 -0.79 15.36 -3.02
C PRO A 39 -0.15 14.06 -2.50
N LEU A 40 0.43 13.31 -3.43
CA LEU A 40 0.98 11.98 -3.27
C LEU A 40 2.44 12.01 -2.82
N GLU A 41 3.13 13.15 -2.97
CA GLU A 41 4.56 13.25 -2.71
C GLU A 41 4.91 12.98 -1.24
N GLN A 42 4.04 13.44 -0.34
CA GLN A 42 4.16 13.20 1.10
C GLN A 42 3.99 11.72 1.48
N TYR A 43 3.48 10.91 0.55
CA TYR A 43 3.29 9.46 0.65
C TYR A 43 4.33 8.67 -0.14
N ASN A 44 5.33 9.36 -0.71
CA ASN A 44 6.45 8.69 -1.34
C ASN A 44 7.23 7.91 -0.27
N LEU A 45 7.01 6.61 -0.23
CA LEU A 45 7.64 5.70 0.71
C LEU A 45 8.86 5.11 0.04
N ALA A 46 10.03 5.62 0.41
CA ALA A 46 11.29 4.95 0.09
C ALA A 46 11.26 3.54 0.68
N ALA A 47 11.79 2.56 -0.06
CA ALA A 47 11.96 1.20 0.42
C ALA A 47 12.68 1.22 1.79
N GLY A 48 12.03 0.72 2.84
CA GLY A 48 12.49 1.00 4.19
C GLY A 48 11.85 0.14 5.28
N LEU A 49 12.46 0.20 6.47
CA LEU A 49 12.01 -0.51 7.66
C LEU A 49 10.76 0.17 8.25
N LEU A 50 9.59 -0.23 7.80
CA LEU A 50 8.37 0.18 8.46
C LEU A 50 8.16 -0.62 9.77
N PRO A 51 8.02 0.06 10.94
CA PRO A 51 7.76 -0.62 12.19
C PRO A 51 6.46 -1.38 12.06
N ALA A 52 6.54 -2.70 12.22
CA ALA A 52 5.40 -3.58 12.05
C ALA A 52 5.20 -4.47 13.27
N GLY A 53 3.95 -4.54 13.74
CA GLY A 53 3.50 -5.55 14.68
C GLY A 53 3.17 -6.82 13.93
N ARG A 54 3.69 -7.96 14.35
CA ARG A 54 3.45 -9.26 13.69
C ARG A 54 2.82 -10.24 14.66
N LEU A 55 1.70 -10.81 14.26
CA LEU A 55 1.02 -11.89 14.96
C LEU A 55 1.05 -13.11 14.07
N GLY A 56 1.34 -14.27 14.63
CA GLY A 56 1.32 -15.48 13.85
C GLY A 56 1.05 -16.73 14.67
N VAL A 57 0.53 -17.73 13.98
CA VAL A 57 0.33 -19.08 14.50
C VAL A 57 1.24 -20.01 13.74
N ALA A 58 1.86 -20.97 14.43
CA ALA A 58 2.70 -21.97 13.79
C ALA A 58 2.45 -23.35 14.40
N THR A 59 2.50 -24.39 13.56
CA THR A 59 2.50 -25.77 14.05
C THR A 59 3.88 -26.17 14.62
N SER A 60 3.96 -27.31 15.31
CA SER A 60 5.22 -27.80 15.88
C SER A 60 5.81 -28.92 15.02
N GLY A 61 7.10 -28.84 14.68
CA GLY A 61 7.79 -29.91 13.97
C GLY A 61 9.07 -29.42 13.30
N PRO A 62 9.80 -30.29 12.59
CA PRO A 62 10.87 -29.89 11.68
C PRO A 62 10.32 -29.16 10.44
N VAL A 63 9.05 -29.37 10.12
CA VAL A 63 8.29 -28.62 9.11
C VAL A 63 7.04 -28.11 9.83
N ALA A 64 6.89 -26.80 9.93
CA ALA A 64 5.78 -26.16 10.60
C ALA A 64 5.03 -25.25 9.62
N TRP A 65 3.71 -25.32 9.60
CA TRP A 65 2.90 -24.35 8.85
C TRP A 65 2.74 -23.10 9.70
N SER A 66 2.89 -21.93 9.10
CA SER A 66 2.68 -20.66 9.78
C SER A 66 1.75 -19.73 8.99
N GLY A 67 1.00 -18.92 9.73
CA GLY A 67 0.21 -17.84 9.18
C GLY A 67 0.48 -16.58 9.98
N GLU A 68 0.63 -15.45 9.31
CA GLU A 68 1.11 -14.23 9.91
C GLU A 68 0.41 -12.99 9.36
N LEU A 69 0.19 -12.05 10.26
CA LEU A 69 -0.40 -10.76 10.01
C LEU A 69 0.59 -9.69 10.47
N ALA A 70 1.03 -8.83 9.56
CA ALA A 70 1.88 -7.70 9.89
C ALA A 70 1.15 -6.38 9.56
N PHE A 71 1.16 -5.46 10.52
CA PHE A 71 0.56 -4.15 10.37
C PHE A 71 1.63 -3.09 10.50
N SER A 72 1.64 -2.12 9.59
CA SER A 72 2.50 -0.96 9.66
C SER A 72 1.67 0.31 9.54
N GLY A 73 2.02 1.33 10.33
CA GLY A 73 1.59 2.70 10.11
C GLY A 73 2.80 3.62 10.20
N ALA A 74 3.01 4.44 9.18
CA ALA A 74 3.98 5.53 9.21
C ALA A 74 3.35 6.77 8.59
N GLY A 75 3.20 7.82 9.40
CA GLY A 75 2.44 9.01 9.00
C GLY A 75 1.00 8.65 8.64
N SER A 76 0.58 9.05 7.45
CA SER A 76 -0.77 8.90 6.93
C SER A 76 -0.96 7.71 5.97
N PHE A 77 0.07 6.86 5.81
CA PHE A 77 -0.04 5.58 5.09
C PHE A 77 -0.11 4.40 6.08
N THR A 78 -1.07 3.51 5.84
CA THR A 78 -1.23 2.26 6.59
C THR A 78 -1.08 1.08 5.65
N ALA A 79 -0.40 0.03 6.12
CA ALA A 79 -0.22 -1.20 5.36
C ALA A 79 -0.53 -2.43 6.22
N LEU A 80 -1.15 -3.40 5.57
CA LEU A 80 -1.47 -4.73 6.07
C LEU A 80 -0.80 -5.76 5.17
N VAL A 81 -0.04 -6.66 5.77
CA VAL A 81 0.55 -7.81 5.10
C VAL A 81 0.00 -9.07 5.74
N VAL A 82 -0.59 -9.94 4.93
CA VAL A 82 -1.06 -11.26 5.33
C VAL A 82 -0.20 -12.29 4.63
N THR A 83 0.40 -13.22 5.37
CA THR A 83 1.19 -14.30 4.76
C THR A 83 0.85 -15.66 5.35
N LEU A 84 0.95 -16.69 4.52
CA LEU A 84 0.91 -18.10 4.89
C LEU A 84 2.19 -18.76 4.40
N GLY A 85 2.68 -19.73 5.16
CA GLY A 85 3.98 -20.28 4.86
C GLY A 85 4.32 -21.55 5.60
N VAL A 86 5.56 -21.97 5.39
CA VAL A 86 6.17 -23.14 6.00
C VAL A 86 7.52 -22.73 6.58
N ASP A 87 7.72 -23.04 7.85
CA ASP A 87 8.99 -22.95 8.56
C ASP A 87 9.67 -24.33 8.54
N ILE A 88 10.73 -24.46 7.75
CA ILE A 88 11.58 -25.67 7.74
C ILE A 88 12.71 -25.45 8.73
N SER A 89 12.71 -26.15 9.86
CA SER A 89 13.60 -25.86 10.98
C SER A 89 14.33 -27.08 11.52
N ARG A 90 15.57 -26.86 11.99
CA ARG A 90 16.39 -27.86 12.65
C ARG A 90 16.83 -27.35 14.02
N LYS A 91 16.71 -28.21 15.02
CA LYS A 91 17.26 -27.94 16.36
C LYS A 91 18.78 -28.08 16.33
N MET A 92 19.48 -27.05 16.80
CA MET A 92 20.93 -26.97 16.93
C MET A 92 21.26 -26.55 18.37
N GLY A 93 21.28 -27.54 19.26
CA GLY A 93 21.45 -27.28 20.70
C GLY A 93 20.26 -26.52 21.29
N PRO A 94 20.47 -25.37 21.97
CA PRO A 94 19.39 -24.58 22.56
C PRO A 94 18.66 -23.70 21.55
N VAL A 95 19.22 -23.52 20.36
CA VAL A 95 18.65 -22.70 19.28
C VAL A 95 18.02 -23.62 18.24
N ARG A 96 16.93 -23.17 17.61
CA ARG A 96 16.37 -23.77 16.40
C ARG A 96 16.57 -22.79 15.26
N VAL A 97 17.24 -23.24 14.20
CA VAL A 97 17.47 -22.42 13.00
C VAL A 97 16.57 -22.96 11.90
N GLY A 98 15.97 -22.08 11.11
CA GLY A 98 15.07 -22.49 10.04
C GLY A 98 15.10 -21.58 8.82
N VAL A 99 14.42 -22.06 7.79
CA VAL A 99 14.14 -21.36 6.54
C VAL A 99 12.63 -21.18 6.48
N PRO A 100 12.11 -19.98 6.82
CA PRO A 100 10.75 -19.63 6.49
C PRO A 100 10.58 -19.42 4.98
N LEU A 101 9.52 -19.99 4.43
CA LEU A 101 9.00 -19.70 3.08
C LEU A 101 7.57 -19.23 3.22
N ARG A 102 7.21 -18.07 2.66
CA ARG A 102 5.87 -17.49 2.78
C ARG A 102 5.37 -16.94 1.46
N LEU A 103 4.07 -17.06 1.25
CA LEU A 103 3.32 -16.37 0.21
C LEU A 103 2.22 -15.56 0.89
N GLY A 104 1.84 -14.45 0.28
CA GLY A 104 0.91 -13.55 0.92
C GLY A 104 0.38 -12.46 0.01
N PHE A 105 -0.26 -11.53 0.67
CA PHE A 105 -0.86 -10.35 0.09
C PHE A 105 -0.47 -9.14 0.93
N VAL A 106 -0.24 -8.02 0.27
CA VAL A 106 -0.10 -6.72 0.90
C VAL A 106 -1.20 -5.80 0.40
N GLY A 107 -1.81 -5.06 1.31
CA GLY A 107 -2.73 -3.97 1.00
C GLY A 107 -2.32 -2.76 1.82
N GLY A 108 -2.47 -1.56 1.27
CA GLY A 108 -2.26 -0.33 2.01
C GLY A 108 -3.14 0.79 1.50
N SER A 109 -3.35 1.78 2.36
CA SER A 109 -4.14 2.96 2.05
C SER A 109 -3.52 4.23 2.63
N ALA A 110 -3.68 5.32 1.90
CA ALA A 110 -3.34 6.68 2.29
C ALA A 110 -4.55 7.59 2.12
N ASN A 111 -4.78 8.47 3.09
CA ASN A 111 -5.76 9.55 2.98
C ASN A 111 -5.07 10.79 2.41
N LEU A 112 -5.44 11.23 1.22
CA LEU A 112 -4.81 12.37 0.52
C LEU A 112 -5.45 13.72 0.88
N GLY A 113 -6.44 13.72 1.77
CA GLY A 113 -7.20 14.91 2.13
C GLY A 113 -8.41 15.13 1.22
N LYS A 114 -8.74 16.39 0.96
CA LYS A 114 -9.87 16.76 0.10
C LYS A 114 -9.37 17.19 -1.27
N ILE A 115 -10.15 16.86 -2.30
CA ILE A 115 -9.92 17.35 -3.65
C ILE A 115 -9.97 18.87 -3.65
N THR A 116 -8.90 19.47 -4.13
CA THR A 116 -8.78 20.91 -4.39
C THR A 116 -8.46 21.10 -5.87
N VAL A 117 -9.27 21.89 -6.57
CA VAL A 117 -9.00 22.25 -7.96
C VAL A 117 -7.90 23.30 -7.99
N LEU A 118 -6.97 23.14 -8.93
CA LEU A 118 -5.84 24.06 -9.07
C LEU A 118 -6.30 25.45 -9.51
N ASP A 119 -5.61 26.49 -9.03
CA ASP A 119 -5.90 27.87 -9.40
C ASP A 119 -5.90 28.06 -10.92
N GLY A 120 -6.97 28.67 -11.44
CA GLY A 120 -7.14 28.89 -12.87
C GLY A 120 -7.71 27.70 -13.65
N TYR A 121 -8.08 26.60 -12.99
CA TYR A 121 -8.82 25.47 -13.58
C TYR A 121 -10.27 25.43 -13.08
N THR A 122 -11.12 24.61 -13.72
CA THR A 122 -12.55 24.53 -13.39
C THR A 122 -12.95 23.18 -12.81
N ALA A 123 -13.75 23.17 -11.75
CA ALA A 123 -14.40 21.96 -11.24
C ALA A 123 -15.67 21.61 -12.05
N PRO A 124 -16.11 20.33 -12.08
CA PRO A 124 -15.39 19.13 -11.67
C PRO A 124 -14.53 18.57 -12.80
N VAL A 125 -13.54 17.72 -12.47
CA VAL A 125 -12.79 16.97 -13.48
C VAL A 125 -13.64 15.80 -13.96
N LYS A 126 -13.91 15.72 -15.27
CA LYS A 126 -14.75 14.68 -15.89
C LYS A 126 -13.95 13.86 -16.90
N LEU A 127 -13.82 12.57 -16.65
CA LEU A 127 -13.15 11.66 -17.57
C LEU A 127 -14.10 11.22 -18.69
N GLN A 128 -13.53 10.77 -19.82
CA GLN A 128 -14.29 10.39 -21.03
C GLN A 128 -15.32 9.27 -20.76
N ASP A 129 -15.05 8.40 -19.79
CA ASP A 129 -15.93 7.30 -19.43
C ASP A 129 -17.02 7.67 -18.40
N GLY A 130 -17.18 8.97 -18.12
CA GLY A 130 -18.21 9.52 -17.25
C GLY A 130 -17.84 9.59 -15.76
N ARG A 131 -16.66 9.12 -15.36
CA ARG A 131 -16.14 9.28 -14.00
C ARG A 131 -15.93 10.77 -13.69
N THR A 132 -16.35 11.22 -12.51
CA THR A 132 -16.33 12.64 -12.13
C THR A 132 -15.69 12.82 -10.76
N PHE A 133 -14.77 13.77 -10.65
CA PHE A 133 -14.06 14.13 -9.42
C PHE A 133 -14.42 15.58 -9.05
N ARG A 134 -15.04 15.77 -7.87
CA ARG A 134 -15.58 17.06 -7.46
C ARG A 134 -14.72 17.69 -6.38
N GLU A 135 -14.67 19.02 -6.39
CA GLU A 135 -14.04 19.77 -5.32
C GLU A 135 -14.70 19.45 -3.96
N GLY A 136 -13.87 19.19 -2.95
CA GLY A 136 -14.32 18.84 -1.60
C GLY A 136 -14.55 17.35 -1.34
N ASP A 137 -14.53 16.49 -2.36
CA ASP A 137 -14.55 15.02 -2.21
C ASP A 137 -13.32 14.55 -1.39
N ASP A 138 -13.50 13.53 -0.56
CA ASP A 138 -12.42 12.89 0.17
C ASP A 138 -11.60 12.03 -0.79
N LEU A 139 -10.30 12.27 -0.83
CA LEU A 139 -9.38 11.61 -1.75
C LEU A 139 -8.51 10.61 -1.00
N SER A 140 -8.36 9.42 -1.57
CA SER A 140 -7.52 8.35 -1.02
C SER A 140 -6.75 7.63 -2.11
N ALA A 141 -5.60 7.08 -1.77
CA ALA A 141 -4.85 6.16 -2.61
C ALA A 141 -4.79 4.79 -1.94
N ASN A 142 -5.00 3.74 -2.71
CA ASN A 142 -4.90 2.36 -2.25
C ASN A 142 -3.84 1.63 -3.07
N VAL A 143 -3.15 0.71 -2.40
CA VAL A 143 -2.11 -0.12 -2.97
C VAL A 143 -2.40 -1.58 -2.63
N SER A 144 -2.27 -2.50 -3.57
CA SER A 144 -2.47 -3.93 -3.28
C SER A 144 -1.68 -4.87 -4.16
N GLY A 145 -1.25 -6.02 -3.64
CA GLY A 145 -0.55 -6.99 -4.46
C GLY A 145 -0.15 -8.27 -3.75
N GLY A 146 0.32 -9.22 -4.55
CA GLY A 146 0.88 -10.48 -4.07
C GLY A 146 2.28 -10.29 -3.49
N LEU A 147 2.65 -11.17 -2.56
CA LEU A 147 3.95 -11.18 -1.91
C LEU A 147 4.48 -12.61 -1.82
N ALA A 148 5.77 -12.79 -2.07
CA ALA A 148 6.51 -14.00 -1.73
C ALA A 148 7.72 -13.64 -0.85
N SER A 149 8.09 -14.51 0.08
CA SER A 149 9.30 -14.32 0.88
C SER A 149 9.98 -15.62 1.26
N ALA A 150 11.30 -15.55 1.42
CA ALA A 150 12.14 -16.63 1.90
C ALA A 150 13.21 -16.04 2.84
N GLY A 151 13.60 -16.75 3.88
CA GLY A 151 14.54 -16.19 4.84
C GLY A 151 15.28 -17.20 5.71
N LEU A 152 15.87 -16.67 6.76
CA LEU A 152 16.49 -17.39 7.85
C LEU A 152 15.80 -17.00 9.15
N SER A 153 15.52 -17.99 9.98
CA SER A 153 14.95 -17.80 11.31
C SER A 153 15.86 -18.41 12.37
N ALA A 154 15.89 -17.78 13.54
CA ALA A 154 16.51 -18.32 14.74
C ALA A 154 15.54 -18.20 15.91
N GLU A 155 15.26 -19.32 16.58
CA GLU A 155 14.40 -19.39 17.75
C GLU A 155 15.17 -19.89 18.97
N TYR A 156 14.96 -19.25 20.11
CA TYR A 156 15.49 -19.66 21.41
C TYR A 156 14.36 -19.79 22.42
N TRP A 157 14.19 -20.97 23.01
CA TRP A 157 13.10 -21.26 23.95
C TRP A 157 13.57 -21.03 25.38
N VAL A 158 12.98 -20.04 26.05
CA VAL A 158 13.29 -19.67 27.44
C VAL A 158 12.47 -20.53 28.42
N ALA A 159 11.28 -20.94 28.01
CA ALA A 159 10.40 -21.86 28.74
C ALA A 159 9.72 -22.82 27.75
N PRO A 160 9.06 -23.90 28.21
CA PRO A 160 8.37 -24.85 27.33
C PRO A 160 7.34 -24.22 26.39
N ASN A 161 6.73 -23.10 26.80
CA ASN A 161 5.69 -22.38 26.07
C ASN A 161 6.11 -20.98 25.61
N LEU A 162 7.32 -20.51 25.93
CA LEU A 162 7.77 -19.14 25.65
C LEU A 162 9.16 -19.16 24.98
N GLY A 163 9.25 -18.54 23.81
CA GLY A 163 10.51 -18.39 23.08
C GLY A 163 10.70 -17.00 22.50
N LEU A 164 11.93 -16.72 22.11
CA LEU A 164 12.33 -15.57 21.33
C LEU A 164 12.57 -16.03 19.89
N ARG A 165 12.14 -15.24 18.91
CA ARG A 165 12.35 -15.49 17.49
C ARG A 165 12.95 -14.27 16.83
N ALA A 166 13.97 -14.50 16.01
CA ALA A 166 14.49 -13.54 15.05
C ALA A 166 14.34 -14.09 13.63
N ASP A 167 13.92 -13.26 12.68
CA ASP A 167 13.86 -13.61 11.26
C ASP A 167 14.58 -12.55 10.43
N LEU A 168 15.31 -12.99 9.41
CA LEU A 168 15.82 -12.18 8.31
C LEU A 168 15.25 -12.77 7.02
N SER A 169 14.50 -12.01 6.24
CA SER A 169 13.87 -12.52 5.03
C SER A 169 14.02 -11.61 3.83
N PHE A 170 14.19 -12.22 2.67
CA PHE A 170 14.06 -11.60 1.36
C PHE A 170 12.61 -11.71 0.88
N GLN A 171 12.10 -10.63 0.31
CA GLN A 171 10.71 -10.52 -0.12
C GLN A 171 10.62 -10.00 -1.56
N GLN A 172 9.69 -10.55 -2.34
CA GLN A 172 9.38 -10.15 -3.72
C GLN A 172 7.88 -9.89 -3.84
N GLY A 173 7.49 -8.71 -4.33
CA GLY A 173 6.09 -8.37 -4.58
C GLY A 173 5.68 -8.50 -6.04
N PHE A 174 4.37 -8.64 -6.26
CA PHE A 174 3.70 -8.77 -7.56
C PHE A 174 2.49 -7.82 -7.57
N PHE A 175 2.51 -6.81 -8.43
CA PHE A 175 1.76 -5.56 -8.23
C PHE A 175 1.06 -5.02 -9.49
N ASP A 176 0.56 -5.89 -10.36
CA ASP A 176 -0.13 -5.45 -11.58
C ASP A 176 -1.46 -4.73 -11.22
N ASP A 177 -1.76 -3.57 -11.83
CA ASP A 177 -2.91 -2.67 -11.56
C ASP A 177 -3.17 -2.41 -10.07
N SER A 178 -2.09 -2.31 -9.31
CA SER A 178 -2.11 -2.36 -7.85
C SER A 178 -2.41 -1.04 -7.18
N ILE A 179 -2.26 0.08 -7.89
CA ILE A 179 -2.47 1.43 -7.36
C ILE A 179 -3.81 1.93 -7.87
N SER A 180 -4.62 2.46 -6.96
CA SER A 180 -5.87 3.13 -7.31
C SER A 180 -6.02 4.42 -6.52
N VAL A 181 -6.62 5.43 -7.15
CA VAL A 181 -7.00 6.68 -6.51
C VAL A 181 -8.51 6.74 -6.48
N THR A 182 -9.07 6.95 -5.29
CA THR A 182 -10.51 6.98 -5.05
C THR A 182 -10.93 8.32 -4.47
N ALA A 183 -11.88 8.97 -5.13
CA ALA A 183 -12.63 10.11 -4.63
C ALA A 183 -13.97 9.63 -4.08
N THR A 184 -14.32 10.06 -2.87
CA THR A 184 -15.59 9.73 -2.23
C THR A 184 -16.28 11.02 -1.82
N GLU A 185 -17.59 11.12 -2.04
CA GLU A 185 -18.36 12.28 -1.57
C GLU A 185 -18.09 12.52 -0.08
N PRO A 186 -17.91 13.78 0.35
CA PRO A 186 -17.58 14.07 1.73
C PRO A 186 -18.76 13.69 2.64
N LEU A 187 -18.46 13.32 3.87
CA LEU A 187 -19.50 13.20 4.89
C LEU A 187 -20.21 14.55 5.09
N PRO A 188 -21.55 14.58 5.20
CA PRO A 188 -22.27 15.78 5.58
C PRO A 188 -21.71 16.35 6.89
N GLU A 189 -21.65 17.67 7.01
CA GLU A 189 -21.11 18.32 8.19
C GLU A 189 -21.87 17.88 9.46
N GLY A 190 -21.12 17.40 10.47
CA GLY A 190 -21.68 16.87 11.72
C GLY A 190 -22.18 15.43 11.65
N ALA A 191 -22.10 14.75 10.50
CA ALA A 191 -22.40 13.33 10.39
C ALA A 191 -21.21 12.48 10.88
N THR A 192 -21.51 11.45 11.68
CA THR A 192 -20.56 10.37 11.97
C THR A 192 -20.80 9.21 11.03
N GLU A 193 -19.73 8.68 10.46
CA GLU A 193 -19.81 7.49 9.62
C GLU A 193 -20.43 6.32 10.41
N THR A 194 -21.53 5.76 9.89
CA THR A 194 -22.22 4.61 10.48
C THR A 194 -22.32 3.48 9.46
N ALA A 195 -22.36 2.24 9.94
CA ALA A 195 -22.53 1.07 9.09
C ALA A 195 -23.81 1.23 8.24
N GLY A 196 -23.65 1.38 6.92
CA GLY A 196 -24.75 1.65 5.97
C GLY A 196 -24.78 3.04 5.35
N THR A 197 -23.81 3.91 5.66
CA THR A 197 -23.65 5.19 4.95
C THR A 197 -23.12 4.91 3.54
N GLU A 198 -24.01 4.87 2.54
CA GLU A 198 -23.62 4.80 1.13
C GLU A 198 -23.21 6.20 0.66
N ARG A 199 -21.96 6.32 0.19
CA ARG A 199 -21.42 7.53 -0.43
C ARG A 199 -21.01 7.18 -1.85
N ASN A 200 -21.28 8.06 -2.81
CA ASN A 200 -20.77 7.83 -4.15
C ASN A 200 -19.24 7.88 -4.11
N SER A 201 -18.61 6.92 -4.77
CA SER A 201 -17.17 6.87 -4.95
C SER A 201 -16.83 6.67 -6.40
N THR A 202 -15.73 7.31 -6.81
CA THR A 202 -15.16 7.22 -8.15
C THR A 202 -13.72 6.77 -8.00
N THR A 203 -13.36 5.68 -8.68
CA THR A 203 -12.01 5.10 -8.62
C THR A 203 -11.36 5.10 -10.00
N ILE A 204 -10.10 5.49 -10.06
CA ILE A 204 -9.23 5.39 -11.23
C ILE A 204 -8.00 4.55 -10.89
N SER A 205 -7.45 3.88 -11.90
CA SER A 205 -6.18 3.16 -11.76
C SER A 205 -5.00 4.14 -11.77
N GLY A 206 -3.89 3.79 -11.12
CA GLY A 206 -2.67 4.61 -11.09
C GLY A 206 -1.99 4.77 -12.45
N ASP A 207 -2.26 3.87 -13.39
CA ASP A 207 -1.79 3.93 -14.78
C ASP A 207 -2.80 4.60 -15.72
N ASP A 208 -3.91 5.13 -15.19
CA ASP A 208 -4.93 5.79 -15.99
C ASP A 208 -4.33 7.01 -16.70
N PRO A 209 -4.50 7.15 -18.03
CA PRO A 209 -3.91 8.26 -18.79
C PRO A 209 -4.46 9.64 -18.40
N ALA A 210 -5.51 9.72 -17.56
CA ALA A 210 -5.97 10.97 -16.96
C ALA A 210 -5.05 11.48 -15.83
N ILE A 211 -4.20 10.60 -15.27
CA ILE A 211 -3.20 10.96 -14.27
C ILE A 211 -1.94 11.43 -15.00
N VAL A 212 -1.74 12.74 -15.05
CA VAL A 212 -0.73 13.41 -15.89
C VAL A 212 0.32 14.17 -15.07
N LYS A 213 1.50 14.34 -15.66
CA LYS A 213 2.58 15.18 -15.12
C LYS A 213 2.11 16.64 -14.99
N PRO A 214 2.71 17.44 -14.08
CA PRO A 214 2.27 18.81 -13.82
C PRO A 214 2.63 19.77 -14.97
N ASP A 215 3.58 19.38 -15.82
CA ASP A 215 4.24 20.17 -16.89
C ASP A 215 3.38 20.46 -18.13
N LEU A 216 2.09 20.10 -18.10
CA LEU A 216 1.12 20.33 -19.17
C LEU A 216 1.40 19.52 -20.45
N SER A 217 2.37 18.60 -20.44
CA SER A 217 2.68 17.74 -21.59
C SER A 217 1.53 16.83 -21.98
N GLY A 218 0.63 16.51 -21.03
CA GLY A 218 -0.37 15.45 -21.19
C GLY A 218 0.25 14.05 -21.05
N ASP A 219 1.54 13.96 -20.73
CA ASP A 219 2.19 12.68 -20.46
C ASP A 219 1.61 12.06 -19.18
N PRO A 220 1.29 10.76 -19.19
CA PRO A 220 0.88 10.07 -17.99
C PRO A 220 2.03 10.04 -16.98
N VAL A 221 1.68 10.06 -15.69
CA VAL A 221 2.65 9.94 -14.60
C VAL A 221 3.21 8.52 -14.51
N ASN A 222 2.42 7.52 -14.96
CA ASN A 222 2.67 6.09 -14.78
C ASN A 222 2.97 5.79 -13.31
N MET A 223 1.93 5.84 -12.46
CA MET A 223 2.11 5.44 -11.07
C MET A 223 2.42 3.96 -11.04
N GLU A 224 3.58 3.63 -10.51
CA GLU A 224 4.08 2.27 -10.49
C GLU A 224 4.54 1.94 -9.09
N ILE A 225 4.23 0.72 -8.68
CA ILE A 225 4.96 0.13 -7.57
C ILE A 225 6.28 -0.35 -8.13
N LEU A 226 7.33 0.45 -7.93
CA LEU A 226 8.69 -0.01 -8.16
C LEU A 226 9.03 -1.03 -7.08
N GLY A 227 8.77 -2.30 -7.40
CA GLY A 227 8.70 -3.29 -6.34
C GLY A 227 8.66 -4.74 -6.77
N GLY A 228 9.18 -5.09 -7.95
CA GLY A 228 9.66 -6.44 -8.23
C GLY A 228 10.96 -6.80 -7.47
N SER A 229 11.39 -5.96 -6.53
CA SER A 229 12.76 -5.85 -6.00
C SER A 229 12.84 -6.25 -4.53
N TRP A 230 13.40 -7.43 -4.32
CA TRP A 230 14.09 -7.94 -3.13
C TRP A 230 14.22 -6.92 -1.96
N GLY A 231 13.35 -7.05 -0.96
CA GLY A 231 13.46 -6.33 0.32
C GLY A 231 13.98 -7.23 1.44
N ALA A 232 14.83 -6.71 2.34
CA ALA A 232 15.24 -7.41 3.55
C ALA A 232 14.36 -6.98 4.74
N ALA A 233 13.65 -7.93 5.37
CA ALA A 233 12.86 -7.68 6.57
C ALA A 233 13.49 -8.35 7.79
N VAL A 234 13.54 -7.62 8.92
CA VAL A 234 14.08 -8.13 10.20
C VAL A 234 12.99 -8.17 11.27
N TYR A 235 12.60 -9.36 11.69
CA TYR A 235 11.70 -9.53 12.82
C TYR A 235 12.48 -9.93 14.07
N VAL A 236 12.10 -9.36 15.22
CA VAL A 236 12.48 -9.85 16.54
C VAL A 236 11.22 -9.81 17.40
N GLY A 237 10.89 -10.91 18.06
CA GLY A 237 9.71 -10.98 18.89
C GLY A 237 9.61 -12.23 19.74
N VAL A 238 8.45 -12.36 20.39
CA VAL A 238 8.13 -13.45 21.31
C VAL A 238 7.24 -14.44 20.59
N ILE A 239 7.54 -15.73 20.74
CA ILE A 239 6.69 -16.82 20.27
C ILE A 239 6.12 -17.56 21.47
N TRP A 240 4.83 -17.87 21.39
CA TRP A 240 4.11 -18.63 22.40
C TRP A 240 3.55 -19.92 21.82
N ARG A 241 3.64 -21.01 22.57
CA ARG A 241 2.98 -22.28 22.24
C ARG A 241 1.96 -22.61 23.33
N PRO A 242 0.69 -22.88 22.97
CA PRO A 242 -0.26 -23.40 23.93
C PRO A 242 0.30 -24.68 24.58
N SER A 243 0.28 -24.74 25.90
CA SER A 243 0.51 -25.99 26.63
C SER A 243 -0.61 -26.96 26.26
N ARG A 244 -0.22 -28.17 25.82
CA ARG A 244 -1.15 -29.29 25.67
C ARG A 244 -1.72 -29.70 27.02
#